data_AF-A0AA40G2X4-F1
#
_entry.id   AF-A0AA40G2X4-F1
#
_cell.length_a   1.000
_cell.length_b   1.000
_cell.length_c   1.000
_cell.angle_alpha   90.00
_cell.angle_beta   90.00
_cell.angle_gamma   90.00
#
_symmetry.space_group_name_H-M   'P 1'
#
loop_
_entity.id
_entity.type
_entity.pdbx_description
1 polymer ?
#
loop_
_entity_poly.entity_id
_entity_poly.type
_entity_poly.pdbx_seq_one_letter_code
_entity_poly.pdbx_strand_id
1 'polypeptide(L)'
;MSSTSKMENETDPVVKEIPVYLSKTLADKLFVFQYPVRPSGEGYDNATFLKSSIKPENQEVRIEVSIDIHNVNYDKSKGKQIAINTDGDANTSQEDDEKAFDSNIMDKVVLQSSRVLPNCSNYGVGIFQDGELHITPLKGIIQLRPGFDYLDKSDKRMRDEAKNIGEDYDEEDEGPKQVNVTFARQKPEYMKKMQEQSFQHHTKKSLEENWIHTNYAPANAPEAELTRSEMFCSSTDETINTLNISTKQYLDLLVPKVKEESVSDFANSTSSLNYIRSLPLLDQIKTFMKDAKVISFAQLRSILSPDQEIAAILKYLQQVAVLVQGNWVVSSELLYPKDTISSYNGIPAELMCRARDYVLLSFTEHEFLDRKTISSVIKLPPDEINEIFTNLAIYETKKGWRLVIPSTKEFTESYPEIAQRQEILWEAKRKHFREAMEVHNQIPQRQRRKSNRESVGSENEERNVGRGRKVLRDSSMSDNDSVMEPVKHKKTIRSRKVSETT
;
A
#
# COMPACT_ATOMS: atom_id res chain seq x y z
N MET A 1 29.54 12.51 -16.57
CA MET A 1 29.99 12.83 -15.20
C MET A 1 30.10 11.52 -14.43
N SER A 2 31.33 11.03 -14.27
CA SER A 2 31.67 9.76 -13.61
C SER A 2 32.67 10.12 -12.51
N SER A 3 32.15 10.55 -11.36
CA SER A 3 32.98 10.99 -10.23
C SER A 3 32.51 10.45 -8.89
N THR A 4 31.38 9.74 -8.84
CA THR A 4 30.88 9.10 -7.62
C THR A 4 31.37 7.67 -7.44
N SER A 5 31.80 6.97 -8.51
CA SER A 5 32.27 5.57 -8.42
C SER A 5 33.73 5.42 -8.00
N LYS A 6 34.50 6.51 -7.89
CA LYS A 6 35.93 6.45 -7.51
C LYS A 6 36.19 6.48 -6.01
N MET A 7 35.24 6.95 -5.19
CA MET A 7 35.44 7.14 -3.75
C MET A 7 35.19 5.87 -2.91
N GLU A 8 34.45 4.87 -3.42
CA GLU A 8 34.17 3.63 -2.67
C GLU A 8 35.25 2.55 -2.85
N ASN A 9 36.03 2.61 -3.93
CA ASN A 9 37.02 1.57 -4.28
C ASN A 9 38.37 1.69 -3.56
N GLU A 10 38.62 2.76 -2.78
CA GLU A 10 39.90 2.92 -2.07
C GLU A 10 39.93 2.17 -0.72
N THR A 11 38.77 1.81 -0.15
CA THR A 11 38.69 1.16 1.17
C THR A 11 38.53 -0.35 1.15
N ASP A 12 38.17 -0.95 0.00
CA ASP A 12 37.99 -2.40 -0.15
C ASP A 12 38.40 -2.86 -1.57
N PRO A 13 39.69 -3.19 -1.81
CA PRO A 13 40.16 -3.58 -3.12
C PRO A 13 39.68 -4.99 -3.48
N VAL A 14 39.24 -5.17 -4.73
CA VAL A 14 38.86 -6.49 -5.27
C VAL A 14 40.06 -7.45 -5.18
N VAL A 15 39.93 -8.51 -4.37
CA VAL A 15 40.97 -9.53 -4.18
C VAL A 15 40.90 -10.63 -5.24
N LYS A 16 39.69 -11.00 -5.67
CA LYS A 16 39.46 -12.07 -6.63
C LYS A 16 38.13 -11.87 -7.36
N GLU A 17 38.17 -12.04 -8.68
CA GLU A 17 36.98 -12.12 -9.53
C GLU A 17 36.64 -13.59 -9.77
N ILE A 18 35.42 -13.99 -9.45
CA ILE A 18 34.94 -15.37 -9.58
C ILE A 18 33.81 -15.38 -10.61
N PRO A 19 33.94 -16.11 -11.74
CA PRO A 19 32.86 -16.24 -12.69
C PRO A 19 31.72 -17.08 -12.09
N VAL A 20 30.49 -16.65 -12.36
CA VAL A 20 29.26 -17.32 -11.91
C VAL A 20 28.49 -17.83 -13.12
N TYR A 21 28.28 -19.13 -13.18
CA TYR A 21 27.53 -19.83 -14.24
C TYR A 21 26.19 -20.31 -13.71
N LEU A 22 25.22 -20.47 -14.62
CA LEU A 22 23.90 -21.01 -14.31
C LEU A 22 23.69 -22.30 -15.12
N SER A 23 23.64 -23.45 -14.44
CA SER A 23 23.21 -24.72 -15.05
C SER A 23 21.70 -24.90 -14.89
N LYS A 24 21.02 -25.29 -15.96
CA LYS A 24 19.58 -25.57 -15.97
C LYS A 24 19.26 -27.06 -16.17
N THR A 25 20.27 -27.90 -16.39
CA THR A 25 20.11 -29.32 -16.74
C THR A 25 19.30 -30.10 -15.69
N LEU A 26 19.51 -29.78 -14.41
CA LEU A 26 18.84 -30.42 -13.28
C LEU A 26 17.77 -29.53 -12.60
N ALA A 27 17.41 -28.38 -13.19
CA ALA A 27 16.54 -27.39 -12.54
C ALA A 27 15.19 -27.97 -12.05
N ASP A 28 14.61 -28.91 -12.80
CA ASP A 28 13.34 -29.57 -12.46
C ASP A 28 13.49 -30.88 -11.68
N LYS A 29 14.72 -31.33 -11.41
CA LYS A 29 15.03 -32.64 -10.82
C LYS A 29 15.75 -32.54 -9.49
N LEU A 30 16.38 -31.41 -9.19
CA LEU A 30 17.24 -31.25 -8.02
C LEU A 30 16.43 -30.92 -6.76
N PHE A 31 16.55 -31.77 -5.74
CA PHE A 31 15.94 -31.58 -4.43
C PHE A 31 17.01 -31.49 -3.35
N VAL A 32 16.72 -30.72 -2.29
CA VAL A 32 17.53 -30.73 -1.07
C VAL A 32 16.79 -31.52 0.00
N PHE A 33 17.42 -32.60 0.49
CA PHE A 33 16.89 -33.42 1.57
C PHE A 33 17.54 -32.99 2.87
N GLN A 34 16.72 -32.55 3.83
CA GLN A 34 17.16 -32.13 5.15
C GLN A 34 16.72 -33.14 6.20
N TYR A 35 17.57 -33.39 7.21
CA TYR A 35 17.28 -34.28 8.33
C TYR A 35 17.33 -33.49 9.65
N PRO A 36 16.25 -32.75 10.02
CA PRO A 36 16.29 -31.80 11.15
C PRO A 36 16.60 -32.43 12.51
N VAL A 37 16.37 -33.74 12.65
CA VAL A 37 16.56 -34.50 13.90
C VAL A 37 17.93 -35.19 13.97
N ARG A 38 18.79 -35.02 12.96
CA ARG A 38 20.13 -35.62 12.90
C ARG A 38 21.20 -34.52 12.93
N PRO A 39 22.26 -34.66 13.75
CA PRO A 39 23.44 -33.81 13.65
C PRO A 39 24.13 -33.95 12.29
N SER A 40 24.86 -32.92 11.85
CA SER A 40 25.55 -32.92 10.55
C SER A 40 26.62 -34.00 10.40
N GLY A 41 27.27 -34.43 11.50
CA GLY A 41 28.30 -35.47 11.48
C GLY A 41 27.77 -36.91 11.58
N GLU A 42 26.48 -37.08 11.88
CA GLU A 42 25.82 -38.39 12.08
C GLU A 42 24.63 -38.55 11.13
N GLY A 43 24.82 -38.11 9.88
CA GLY A 43 23.84 -38.24 8.81
C GLY A 43 23.59 -39.69 8.38
N TYR A 44 22.77 -39.85 7.35
CA TYR A 44 22.45 -41.16 6.76
C TYR A 44 23.47 -41.61 5.70
N ASP A 45 24.66 -41.01 5.65
CA ASP A 45 25.66 -41.27 4.60
C ASP A 45 26.19 -42.72 4.61
N ASN A 46 26.23 -43.34 5.79
CA ASN A 46 26.64 -44.75 5.97
C ASN A 46 25.46 -45.71 6.15
N ALA A 47 24.22 -45.24 5.93
CA ALA A 47 23.04 -46.06 6.13
C ALA A 47 22.69 -46.84 4.85
N THR A 48 22.14 -48.05 5.01
CA THR A 48 21.63 -48.82 3.88
C THR A 48 20.18 -48.42 3.61
N PHE A 49 19.94 -47.83 2.44
CA PHE A 49 18.59 -47.53 1.97
C PHE A 49 18.00 -48.76 1.29
N LEU A 50 16.88 -49.24 1.81
CA LEU A 50 16.20 -50.45 1.33
C LEU A 50 15.26 -50.13 0.16
N LYS A 51 14.48 -49.05 0.31
CA LYS A 51 13.45 -48.64 -0.65
C LYS A 51 13.33 -47.13 -0.64
N SER A 52 13.19 -46.52 -1.82
CA SER A 52 12.86 -45.11 -1.96
C SER A 52 11.68 -44.92 -2.89
N SER A 53 10.81 -43.97 -2.57
CA SER A 53 9.62 -43.66 -3.36
C SER A 53 9.35 -42.17 -3.36
N ILE A 54 8.84 -41.67 -4.48
CA ILE A 54 8.57 -40.24 -4.67
C ILE A 54 7.21 -40.03 -5.34
N LYS A 55 6.57 -38.93 -4.96
CA LYS A 55 5.44 -38.28 -5.61
C LYS A 55 5.93 -36.93 -6.16
N PRO A 56 6.32 -36.85 -7.44
CA PRO A 56 7.00 -35.66 -7.98
C PRO A 56 6.15 -34.38 -7.99
N GLU A 57 4.83 -34.47 -8.15
CA GLU A 57 3.95 -33.29 -8.18
C GLU A 57 3.75 -32.71 -6.78
N ASN A 58 3.43 -33.57 -5.80
CA ASN A 58 3.32 -33.18 -4.40
C ASN A 58 4.68 -33.01 -3.71
N GLN A 59 5.79 -33.39 -4.35
CA GLN A 59 7.15 -33.37 -3.79
C GLN A 59 7.22 -34.09 -2.45
N GLU A 60 6.59 -35.25 -2.38
CA GLU A 60 6.66 -36.14 -1.21
C GLU A 60 7.61 -37.29 -1.51
N VAL A 61 8.49 -37.59 -0.57
CA VAL A 61 9.48 -38.66 -0.63
C VAL A 61 9.31 -39.54 0.60
N ARG A 62 9.39 -40.84 0.39
CA ARG A 62 9.42 -41.86 1.42
C ARG A 62 10.67 -42.71 1.24
N ILE A 63 11.42 -42.93 2.32
CA ILE A 63 12.66 -43.70 2.29
C ILE A 63 12.65 -44.71 3.43
N GLU A 64 12.93 -45.97 3.13
CA GLU A 64 13.11 -47.02 4.12
C GLU A 64 14.62 -47.21 4.36
N VAL A 65 15.03 -47.03 5.61
CA VAL A 65 16.42 -47.15 6.05
C VAL A 65 16.56 -48.38 6.94
N SER A 66 17.55 -49.23 6.67
CA SER A 66 17.81 -50.40 7.50
C SER A 66 18.31 -50.01 8.91
N ILE A 67 17.93 -50.80 9.90
CA ILE A 67 18.48 -50.78 11.25
C ILE A 67 19.42 -51.99 11.40
N ASP A 68 20.61 -51.77 11.95
CA ASP A 68 21.50 -52.86 12.32
C ASP A 68 20.98 -53.59 13.58
N ILE A 69 20.29 -54.71 13.35
CA ILE A 69 19.74 -55.59 14.39
C ILE A 69 20.81 -56.39 15.15
N HIS A 70 22.06 -56.39 14.68
CA HIS A 70 23.18 -57.07 15.33
C HIS A 70 23.98 -56.16 16.26
N ASN A 71 23.70 -54.85 16.22
CA ASN A 71 24.36 -53.87 17.06
C ASN A 71 24.01 -54.08 18.55
N VAL A 72 24.98 -53.82 19.43
CA VAL A 72 24.81 -53.85 20.89
C VAL A 72 23.75 -52.87 21.41
N ASN A 73 23.47 -51.80 20.65
CA ASN A 73 22.47 -50.80 21.00
C ASN A 73 21.02 -51.22 20.66
N TYR A 74 20.83 -52.37 20.01
CA TYR A 74 19.51 -52.85 19.58
C TYR A 74 18.94 -53.93 20.51
N ASP A 75 17.76 -53.66 21.11
CA ASP A 75 17.04 -54.64 21.91
C ASP A 75 16.16 -55.53 21.02
N LYS A 76 16.63 -56.76 20.78
CA LYS A 76 15.94 -57.76 19.96
C LYS A 76 14.59 -58.18 20.52
N SER A 77 14.42 -58.20 21.84
CA SER A 77 13.15 -58.62 22.47
C SER A 77 12.08 -57.57 22.19
N LYS A 78 12.43 -56.29 22.40
CA LYS A 78 11.54 -55.17 22.10
C LYS A 78 11.26 -55.03 20.61
N GLY A 79 12.28 -55.22 19.76
CA GLY A 79 12.12 -55.19 18.30
C GLY A 79 11.12 -56.23 17.78
N LYS A 80 11.14 -57.44 18.35
CA LYS A 80 10.15 -58.49 18.03
C LYS A 80 8.76 -58.14 18.52
N GLN A 81 8.64 -57.61 19.74
CA GLN A 81 7.35 -57.20 20.29
C GLN A 81 6.68 -56.14 19.41
N ILE A 82 7.44 -55.15 18.93
CA ILE A 82 6.93 -54.11 18.02
C ILE A 82 6.42 -54.74 16.72
N ALA A 83 7.22 -55.62 16.09
CA ALA A 83 6.81 -56.29 14.86
C ALA A 83 5.54 -57.13 15.03
N ILE A 84 5.43 -57.90 16.12
CA ILE A 84 4.23 -58.71 16.43
C ILE A 84 3.01 -57.83 16.68
N ASN A 85 3.16 -56.72 17.40
CA ASN A 85 2.05 -55.79 17.65
C ASN A 85 1.56 -55.16 16.33
N THR A 86 2.48 -54.79 15.44
CA THR A 86 2.17 -54.12 14.17
C THR A 86 1.62 -55.08 13.10
N ASP A 87 2.27 -56.22 12.86
CA ASP A 87 1.98 -57.12 11.72
C ASP A 87 1.24 -58.41 12.11
N GLY A 88 1.22 -58.73 13.40
CA GLY A 88 0.61 -59.95 13.91
C GLY A 88 1.54 -61.13 14.03
N ASP A 89 1.06 -62.12 14.76
CA ASP A 89 1.78 -63.38 14.83
C ASP A 89 1.74 -64.03 13.45
N ALA A 90 2.89 -64.56 13.03
CA ALA A 90 3.07 -65.17 11.71
C ALA A 90 2.12 -66.34 11.45
N ASN A 91 1.48 -66.86 12.50
CA ASN A 91 0.50 -67.95 12.45
C ASN A 91 -0.96 -67.49 12.24
N THR A 92 -1.25 -66.18 12.30
CA THR A 92 -2.63 -65.65 12.30
C THR A 92 -2.89 -64.61 11.21
N SER A 93 -1.84 -64.03 10.62
CA SER A 93 -1.94 -63.07 9.51
C SER A 93 -2.44 -63.73 8.22
N GLN A 94 -3.44 -63.13 7.56
CA GLN A 94 -3.85 -63.50 6.20
C GLN A 94 -2.69 -63.21 5.21
N GLU A 95 -2.45 -64.10 4.24
CA GLU A 95 -1.28 -64.03 3.34
C GLU A 95 -1.24 -62.78 2.43
N ASP A 96 -2.32 -62.01 2.34
CA ASP A 96 -2.49 -60.86 1.43
C ASP A 96 -2.23 -59.48 2.07
N ASP A 97 -1.92 -59.39 3.37
CA ASP A 97 -1.66 -58.09 4.03
C ASP A 97 -0.20 -57.63 3.85
N GLU A 98 0.00 -56.38 3.40
CA GLU A 98 1.33 -55.75 3.36
C GLU A 98 1.92 -55.64 4.79
N LYS A 99 2.97 -56.43 5.05
CA LYS A 99 3.72 -56.40 6.30
C LYS A 99 4.55 -55.12 6.41
N ALA A 100 4.59 -54.55 7.61
CA ALA A 100 5.42 -53.41 7.92
C ALA A 100 6.89 -53.82 8.11
N PHE A 101 7.16 -55.03 8.60
CA PHE A 101 8.50 -55.56 8.86
C PHE A 101 8.66 -56.99 8.30
N ASP A 102 9.41 -57.13 7.21
CA ASP A 102 9.54 -58.40 6.48
C ASP A 102 10.26 -59.50 7.29
N SER A 103 11.14 -59.10 8.22
CA SER A 103 11.93 -60.03 9.05
C SER A 103 11.27 -60.41 10.38
N ASN A 104 10.01 -60.03 10.61
CA ASN A 104 9.28 -60.21 11.89
C ASN A 104 10.00 -59.59 13.11
N ILE A 105 10.90 -58.63 12.86
CA ILE A 105 11.58 -57.80 13.86
C ILE A 105 11.69 -56.39 13.28
N MET A 106 11.68 -55.36 14.13
CA MET A 106 11.81 -53.97 13.66
C MET A 106 13.19 -53.70 13.06
N ASP A 107 13.38 -54.01 11.78
CA ASP A 107 14.65 -53.97 11.04
C ASP A 107 14.80 -52.73 10.15
N LYS A 108 13.78 -51.86 10.10
CA LYS A 108 13.81 -50.64 9.30
C LYS A 108 13.12 -49.45 9.98
N VAL A 109 13.56 -48.25 9.61
CA VAL A 109 12.89 -46.99 9.90
C VAL A 109 12.39 -46.40 8.59
N VAL A 110 11.13 -45.96 8.56
CA VAL A 110 10.58 -45.20 7.45
C VAL A 110 10.81 -43.72 7.71
N LEU A 111 11.45 -43.02 6.77
CA LEU A 111 11.52 -41.57 6.73
C LEU A 111 10.46 -41.04 5.79
N GLN A 112 9.61 -40.15 6.28
CA GLN A 112 8.59 -39.47 5.49
C GLN A 112 8.94 -37.99 5.36
N SER A 113 8.79 -37.47 4.14
CA SER A 113 9.09 -36.08 3.88
C SER A 113 7.90 -35.16 4.11
N SER A 114 8.19 -33.92 4.51
CA SER A 114 7.28 -32.79 4.38
C SER A 114 7.94 -31.70 3.54
N ARG A 115 7.17 -31.10 2.62
CA ARG A 115 7.62 -29.93 1.83
C ARG A 115 7.82 -28.73 2.76
N VAL A 116 8.97 -28.05 2.65
CA VAL A 116 9.30 -26.89 3.50
C VAL A 116 8.71 -25.60 2.96
N LEU A 117 8.81 -25.39 1.63
CA LEU A 117 8.37 -24.16 0.96
C LEU A 117 7.48 -24.50 -0.25
N PRO A 118 6.41 -23.73 -0.52
CA PRO A 118 5.56 -23.95 -1.68
C PRO A 118 6.26 -23.61 -3.00
N ASN A 119 7.19 -22.64 -2.98
CA ASN A 119 7.96 -22.21 -4.14
C ASN A 119 9.45 -22.10 -3.76
N CYS A 120 10.32 -22.71 -4.58
CA CYS A 120 11.78 -22.69 -4.42
C CYS A 120 12.50 -21.91 -5.52
N SER A 121 11.80 -21.10 -6.32
CA SER A 121 12.36 -20.36 -7.47
C SER A 121 13.55 -19.45 -7.15
N ASN A 122 13.66 -19.02 -5.90
CA ASN A 122 14.70 -18.10 -5.43
C ASN A 122 15.88 -18.84 -4.77
N TYR A 123 15.88 -20.18 -4.79
CA TYR A 123 16.92 -21.02 -4.21
C TYR A 123 17.65 -21.81 -5.30
N GLY A 124 18.95 -21.95 -5.13
CA GLY A 124 19.81 -22.76 -5.98
C GLY A 124 20.96 -23.34 -5.17
N VAL A 125 21.55 -24.41 -5.68
CA VAL A 125 22.77 -25.03 -5.15
C VAL A 125 23.95 -24.58 -5.99
N GLY A 126 24.99 -24.07 -5.33
CA GLY A 126 26.23 -23.65 -5.97
C GLY A 126 27.34 -24.68 -5.77
N ILE A 127 27.94 -25.17 -6.85
CA ILE A 127 29.20 -25.93 -6.80
C ILE A 127 30.33 -24.95 -7.07
N PHE A 128 31.27 -24.85 -6.12
CA PHE A 128 32.47 -24.06 -6.27
C PHE A 128 33.67 -24.97 -6.53
N GLN A 129 34.25 -24.89 -7.71
CA GLN A 129 35.37 -25.73 -8.12
C GLN A 129 36.27 -24.97 -9.10
N ASP A 130 37.59 -25.15 -8.99
CA ASP A 130 38.60 -24.54 -9.88
C ASP A 130 38.51 -23.01 -10.03
N GLY A 131 37.96 -22.33 -9.02
CA GLY A 131 37.80 -20.88 -9.02
C GLY A 131 36.53 -20.37 -9.69
N GLU A 132 35.62 -21.27 -10.09
CA GLU A 132 34.34 -20.96 -10.72
C GLU A 132 33.17 -21.37 -9.81
N LEU A 133 32.06 -20.63 -9.88
CA LEU A 133 30.81 -20.95 -9.18
C LEU A 133 29.72 -21.34 -10.18
N HIS A 134 29.24 -22.58 -10.12
CA HIS A 134 28.15 -23.07 -10.96
C HIS A 134 26.87 -23.22 -10.13
N ILE A 135 25.85 -22.42 -10.42
CA ILE A 135 24.56 -22.40 -9.71
C ILE A 135 23.55 -23.25 -10.47
N THR A 136 22.85 -24.15 -9.77
CA THR A 136 21.74 -24.94 -10.31
C THR A 136 20.45 -24.66 -9.51
N PRO A 137 19.34 -24.25 -10.13
CA PRO A 137 18.07 -24.02 -9.45
C PRO A 137 17.52 -25.29 -8.77
N LEU A 138 16.76 -25.11 -7.70
CA LEU A 138 16.11 -26.20 -6.97
C LEU A 138 14.64 -26.39 -7.36
N LYS A 139 14.24 -27.64 -7.53
CA LYS A 139 12.83 -28.03 -7.68
C LYS A 139 12.07 -27.93 -6.36
N GLY A 140 12.72 -28.34 -5.27
CA GLY A 140 12.11 -28.39 -3.96
C GLY A 140 13.10 -28.59 -2.82
N ILE A 141 12.70 -28.16 -1.63
CA ILE A 141 13.40 -28.42 -0.37
C ILE A 141 12.45 -29.23 0.49
N ILE A 142 12.89 -30.41 0.91
CA ILE A 142 12.09 -31.34 1.70
C ILE A 142 12.80 -31.70 3.00
N GLN A 143 12.01 -31.89 4.05
CA GLN A 143 12.49 -32.33 5.36
C GLN A 143 12.02 -33.75 5.61
N LEU A 144 12.97 -34.66 5.85
CA LEU A 144 12.70 -36.04 6.20
C LEU A 144 12.67 -36.19 7.72
N ARG A 145 11.60 -36.82 8.22
CA ARG A 145 11.43 -37.16 9.64
C ARG A 145 11.11 -38.65 9.76
N PRO A 146 11.53 -39.30 10.86
CA PRO A 146 11.06 -40.65 11.16
C PRO A 146 9.53 -40.68 11.23
N GLY A 147 8.94 -41.54 10.41
CA GLY A 147 7.53 -41.89 10.45
C GLY A 147 7.29 -42.99 11.49
N PHE A 148 6.13 -42.92 12.14
CA PHE A 148 5.73 -43.84 13.20
C PHE A 148 4.43 -44.58 12.87
N ASP A 149 4.08 -44.70 11.58
CA ASP A 149 2.84 -45.33 11.09
C ASP A 149 2.64 -46.77 11.60
N TYR A 150 3.73 -47.46 11.96
CA TYR A 150 3.68 -48.80 12.55
C TYR A 150 3.00 -48.82 13.93
N LEU A 151 3.07 -47.71 14.68
CA LEU A 151 2.35 -47.52 15.95
C LEU A 151 0.85 -47.36 15.68
N ASP A 152 0.48 -46.50 14.73
CA ASP A 152 -0.92 -46.32 14.32
C ASP A 152 -1.54 -47.63 13.79
N LYS A 153 -0.76 -48.42 13.01
CA LYS A 153 -1.17 -49.75 12.55
C LYS A 153 -1.38 -50.71 13.73
N SER A 154 -0.50 -50.66 14.74
CA SER A 154 -0.65 -51.49 15.94
C SER A 154 -1.87 -51.11 16.79
N ASP A 155 -2.15 -49.82 16.97
CA ASP A 155 -3.32 -49.34 17.70
C ASP A 155 -4.63 -49.69 16.99
N LYS A 156 -4.66 -49.51 15.65
CA LYS A 156 -5.79 -49.92 14.83
C LYS A 156 -6.05 -51.41 14.97
N ARG A 157 -5.02 -52.24 14.91
CA ARG A 157 -5.15 -53.68 15.05
C ARG A 157 -5.62 -54.09 16.45
N MET A 158 -5.09 -53.49 17.52
CA MET A 158 -5.59 -53.74 18.88
C MET A 158 -7.08 -53.39 19.01
N ARG A 159 -7.52 -52.30 18.38
CA ARG A 159 -8.94 -51.94 18.35
C ARG A 159 -9.78 -52.94 17.56
N ASP A 160 -9.30 -53.40 16.41
CA ASP A 160 -10.00 -54.38 15.58
C ASP A 160 -10.09 -55.76 16.27
N GLU A 161 -9.03 -56.17 17.00
CA GLU A 161 -9.03 -57.39 17.82
C GLU A 161 -9.99 -57.29 19.02
N ALA A 162 -10.04 -56.15 19.72
CA ALA A 162 -10.99 -55.92 20.80
C ALA A 162 -12.46 -55.97 20.32
N LYS A 163 -12.74 -55.38 19.15
CA LYS A 163 -14.05 -55.48 18.50
C LYS A 163 -14.43 -56.92 18.15
N ASN A 164 -13.47 -57.72 17.68
CA ASN A 164 -13.69 -59.14 17.36
C ASN A 164 -13.90 -60.02 18.60
N ILE A 165 -13.38 -59.63 19.77
CA ILE A 165 -13.52 -60.36 21.04
C ILE A 165 -14.85 -60.01 21.75
N GLY A 166 -15.60 -59.02 21.24
CA GLY A 166 -16.92 -58.67 21.76
C GLY A 166 -16.88 -57.82 23.03
N GLU A 167 -15.82 -57.04 23.24
CA GLU A 167 -15.84 -55.95 24.21
C GLU A 167 -16.55 -54.74 23.56
N ASP A 168 -17.84 -54.60 23.84
CA ASP A 168 -18.69 -53.45 23.46
C ASP A 168 -18.00 -52.13 23.84
N TYR A 169 -17.36 -51.50 22.86
CA TYR A 169 -17.33 -50.06 22.80
C TYR A 169 -18.53 -49.66 21.95
N ASP A 170 -19.47 -48.92 22.54
CA ASP A 170 -20.62 -48.30 21.89
C ASP A 170 -20.17 -47.53 20.62
N GLU A 171 -20.10 -48.23 19.49
CA GLU A 171 -20.21 -47.61 18.17
C GLU A 171 -21.69 -47.63 17.84
N GLU A 172 -22.30 -46.45 17.87
CA GLU A 172 -23.60 -46.22 17.26
C GLU A 172 -23.62 -46.88 15.88
N ASP A 173 -24.46 -47.90 15.78
CA ASP A 173 -24.77 -48.72 14.62
C ASP A 173 -25.08 -47.80 13.42
N GLU A 174 -24.06 -47.42 12.63
CA GLU A 174 -24.27 -46.81 11.32
C GLU A 174 -24.80 -47.90 10.38
N GLY A 175 -26.11 -48.13 10.48
CA GLY A 175 -26.83 -49.02 9.60
C GLY A 175 -26.61 -48.69 8.11
N PRO A 176 -26.82 -49.67 7.21
CA PRO A 176 -26.43 -49.58 5.81
C PRO A 176 -27.08 -48.37 5.12
N LYS A 177 -26.28 -47.35 4.81
CA LYS A 177 -26.71 -46.17 4.05
C LYS A 177 -27.15 -46.62 2.65
N GLN A 178 -28.46 -46.61 2.41
CA GLN A 178 -29.03 -46.78 1.07
C GLN A 178 -28.42 -45.74 0.12
N VAL A 179 -27.86 -46.23 -0.98
CA VAL A 179 -27.24 -45.41 -2.03
C VAL A 179 -28.35 -44.67 -2.79
N ASN A 180 -28.73 -43.51 -2.27
CA ASN A 180 -29.56 -42.57 -3.02
C ASN A 180 -28.67 -41.88 -4.05
N VAL A 181 -28.97 -42.12 -5.34
CA VAL A 181 -28.32 -41.42 -6.46
C VAL A 181 -28.81 -39.97 -6.50
N THR A 182 -28.24 -39.14 -5.63
CA THR A 182 -28.45 -37.69 -5.65
C THR A 182 -27.60 -37.09 -6.77
N PHE A 183 -28.26 -36.66 -7.85
CA PHE A 183 -27.64 -35.86 -8.91
C PHE A 183 -26.98 -34.62 -8.28
N ALA A 184 -25.70 -34.41 -8.60
CA ALA A 184 -24.89 -33.35 -8.04
C ALA A 184 -25.49 -31.97 -8.37
N ARG A 185 -26.11 -31.31 -7.38
CA ARG A 185 -26.42 -29.88 -7.48
C ARG A 185 -25.12 -29.11 -7.63
N GLN A 186 -25.04 -28.22 -8.62
CA GLN A 186 -23.91 -27.30 -8.76
C GLN A 186 -23.77 -26.46 -7.49
N LYS A 187 -22.74 -26.76 -6.69
CA LYS A 187 -22.42 -25.99 -5.49
C LYS A 187 -21.95 -24.58 -5.91
N PRO A 188 -22.34 -23.52 -5.18
CA PRO A 188 -21.84 -22.17 -5.38
C PRO A 188 -20.30 -22.12 -5.32
N GLU A 189 -19.67 -21.27 -6.14
CA GLU A 189 -18.21 -21.21 -6.28
C GLU A 189 -17.47 -20.95 -4.95
N TYR A 190 -18.06 -20.19 -4.02
CA TYR A 190 -17.43 -19.91 -2.73
C TYR A 190 -17.28 -21.19 -1.87
N MET A 191 -18.26 -22.09 -1.92
CA MET A 191 -18.20 -23.36 -1.18
C MET A 191 -17.23 -24.33 -1.83
N LYS A 192 -17.06 -24.29 -3.15
CA LYS A 192 -15.99 -25.05 -3.83
C LYS A 192 -14.62 -24.57 -3.36
N LYS A 193 -14.38 -23.25 -3.34
CA LYS A 193 -13.12 -22.67 -2.83
C LYS A 193 -12.86 -23.00 -1.35
N MET A 194 -13.88 -22.95 -0.50
CA MET A 194 -13.74 -23.34 0.92
C MET A 194 -13.48 -24.84 1.08
N GLN A 195 -14.11 -25.67 0.24
CA GLN A 195 -13.85 -27.11 0.23
C GLN A 195 -12.44 -27.43 -0.32
N GLU A 196 -11.96 -26.70 -1.32
CA GLU A 196 -10.60 -26.81 -1.86
C GLU A 196 -9.52 -26.49 -0.81
N GLN A 197 -9.81 -25.57 0.11
CA GLN A 197 -8.95 -25.21 1.24
C GLN A 197 -9.07 -26.16 2.44
N SER A 198 -9.99 -27.12 2.41
CA SER A 198 -10.15 -28.07 3.51
C SER A 198 -9.03 -29.11 3.51
N PHE A 199 -8.62 -29.54 4.72
CA PHE A 199 -7.64 -30.61 4.90
C PHE A 199 -8.03 -31.88 4.14
N GLN A 200 -9.31 -32.25 4.16
CA GLN A 200 -9.83 -33.44 3.48
C GLN A 200 -9.62 -33.39 1.96
N HIS A 201 -9.75 -32.21 1.34
CA HIS A 201 -9.51 -32.05 -0.10
C HIS A 201 -8.02 -32.17 -0.44
N HIS A 202 -7.14 -31.56 0.36
CA HIS A 202 -5.70 -31.70 0.19
C HIS A 202 -5.22 -33.15 0.38
N THR A 203 -5.74 -33.85 1.40
CA THR A 203 -5.43 -35.27 1.64
C THR A 203 -5.89 -36.14 0.47
N LYS A 204 -7.11 -35.92 -0.03
CA LYS A 204 -7.63 -36.67 -1.17
C LYS A 204 -6.79 -36.45 -2.43
N LYS A 205 -6.41 -35.20 -2.73
CA LYS A 205 -5.56 -34.88 -3.87
C LYS A 205 -4.14 -35.44 -3.75
N SER A 206 -3.58 -35.50 -2.54
CA SER A 206 -2.30 -36.18 -2.31
C SER A 206 -2.43 -37.69 -2.53
N LEU A 207 -3.54 -38.31 -2.11
CA LEU A 207 -3.81 -39.73 -2.34
C LEU A 207 -4.05 -40.09 -3.82
N GLU A 208 -4.49 -39.13 -4.64
CA GLU A 208 -4.67 -39.34 -6.09
C GLU A 208 -3.33 -39.52 -6.83
N GLU A 209 -2.23 -38.98 -6.30
CA GLU A 209 -0.89 -39.19 -6.87
C GLU A 209 -0.30 -40.52 -6.39
N ASN A 210 0.05 -41.40 -7.34
CA ASN A 210 0.65 -42.70 -7.06
C ASN A 210 2.13 -42.58 -6.70
N TRP A 211 2.59 -43.45 -5.81
CA TRP A 211 4.00 -43.55 -5.44
C TRP A 211 4.84 -44.16 -6.57
N ILE A 212 5.85 -43.42 -7.01
CA ILE A 212 6.85 -43.92 -7.97
C ILE A 212 8.02 -44.50 -7.19
N HIS A 213 8.30 -45.77 -7.40
CA HIS A 213 9.41 -46.47 -6.76
C HIS A 213 10.71 -46.10 -7.48
N THR A 214 11.76 -45.84 -6.71
CA THR A 214 13.05 -45.37 -7.20
C THR A 214 14.18 -46.23 -6.63
N ASN A 215 15.31 -46.25 -7.34
CA ASN A 215 16.51 -46.91 -6.87
C ASN A 215 17.44 -45.87 -6.25
N TYR A 216 17.97 -46.15 -5.07
CA TYR A 216 18.96 -45.30 -4.43
C TYR A 216 20.36 -45.62 -4.96
N ALA A 217 21.05 -44.59 -5.47
CA ALA A 217 22.47 -44.66 -5.80
C ALA A 217 23.28 -43.93 -4.71
N PRO A 218 24.29 -44.57 -4.09
CA PRO A 218 25.10 -43.94 -3.06
C PRO A 218 25.98 -42.83 -3.63
N ALA A 219 26.44 -41.92 -2.77
CA ALA A 219 27.22 -40.75 -3.17
C ALA A 219 28.55 -41.09 -3.87
N ASN A 220 29.11 -42.28 -3.62
CA ASN A 220 30.33 -42.79 -4.24
C ASN A 220 30.09 -43.59 -5.53
N ALA A 221 28.83 -43.76 -5.96
CA ALA A 221 28.50 -44.47 -7.19
C ALA A 221 28.91 -43.66 -8.43
N PRO A 222 29.29 -44.32 -9.53
CA PRO A 222 29.61 -43.64 -10.79
C PRO A 222 28.42 -42.85 -11.36
N GLU A 223 27.18 -43.31 -11.13
CA GLU A 223 25.99 -42.58 -11.58
C GLU A 223 25.81 -41.25 -10.83
N ALA A 224 26.19 -41.21 -9.54
CA ALA A 224 26.13 -40.00 -8.74
C ALA A 224 27.15 -38.96 -9.22
N GLU A 225 28.37 -39.38 -9.57
CA GLU A 225 29.38 -38.46 -10.14
C GLU A 225 28.99 -37.96 -11.53
N LEU A 226 28.41 -38.83 -12.37
CA LEU A 226 27.89 -38.41 -13.67
C LEU A 226 26.78 -37.37 -13.52
N THR A 227 25.83 -37.61 -12.60
CA THR A 227 24.75 -36.66 -12.31
C THR A 227 25.30 -35.35 -11.73
N ARG A 228 26.34 -35.43 -10.89
CA ARG A 228 27.05 -34.26 -10.37
C ARG A 228 27.71 -33.45 -11.49
N SER A 229 28.23 -34.11 -12.53
CA SER A 229 28.80 -33.42 -13.70
C SER A 229 27.77 -32.58 -14.47
N GLU A 230 26.48 -32.95 -14.44
CA GLU A 230 25.39 -32.17 -15.06
C GLU A 230 25.09 -30.84 -14.35
N MET A 231 25.57 -30.67 -13.11
CA MET A 231 25.47 -29.38 -12.39
C MET A 231 26.48 -28.34 -12.89
N PHE A 232 27.50 -28.76 -13.65
CA PHE A 232 28.41 -27.83 -14.31
C PHE A 232 27.82 -27.35 -15.63
N CYS A 233 28.07 -26.09 -15.96
CA CYS A 233 27.66 -25.52 -17.23
C CYS A 233 28.67 -25.92 -18.33
N SER A 234 28.26 -26.78 -19.27
CA SER A 234 29.12 -27.29 -20.34
C SER A 234 29.27 -26.34 -21.53
N SER A 235 28.37 -25.35 -21.69
CA SER A 235 28.37 -24.39 -22.79
C SER A 235 28.07 -22.98 -22.28
N THR A 236 28.90 -22.01 -22.69
CA THR A 236 28.54 -20.58 -22.67
C THR A 236 27.49 -20.32 -23.76
N ASP A 237 26.28 -20.86 -23.62
CA ASP A 237 25.19 -20.54 -24.54
C ASP A 237 24.74 -19.09 -24.34
N GLU A 238 24.75 -18.33 -25.44
CA GLU A 238 24.59 -16.87 -25.56
C GLU A 238 23.21 -16.32 -25.15
N THR A 239 22.32 -17.15 -24.59
CA THR A 239 20.99 -16.73 -24.10
C THR A 239 21.01 -16.35 -22.63
N ILE A 240 22.08 -15.68 -22.20
CA ILE A 240 22.11 -15.04 -20.89
C ILE A 240 21.06 -13.93 -20.96
N ASN A 241 20.00 -14.04 -20.15
CA ASN A 241 19.18 -12.88 -19.84
C ASN A 241 20.16 -11.87 -19.25
N THR A 242 20.51 -10.85 -20.02
CA THR A 242 21.70 -10.02 -19.82
C THR A 242 21.67 -9.19 -18.54
N LEU A 243 20.63 -9.38 -17.71
CA LEU A 243 20.36 -8.61 -16.49
C LEU A 243 20.47 -7.10 -16.75
N ASN A 244 20.14 -6.70 -17.99
CA ASN A 244 20.32 -5.36 -18.53
C ASN A 244 19.22 -4.39 -18.10
N ILE A 245 18.88 -4.41 -16.82
CA ILE A 245 17.93 -3.48 -16.21
C ILE A 245 18.71 -2.41 -15.45
N SER A 246 18.28 -1.15 -15.58
CA SER A 246 18.89 -0.06 -14.81
C SER A 246 18.57 -0.20 -13.32
N THR A 247 19.41 0.35 -12.45
CA THR A 247 19.20 0.35 -10.99
C THR A 247 17.81 0.86 -10.60
N LYS A 248 17.32 1.90 -11.29
CA LYS A 248 15.99 2.47 -11.05
C LYS A 248 14.86 1.51 -11.44
N GLN A 249 14.99 0.85 -12.60
CA GLN A 249 14.01 -0.13 -13.07
C GLN A 249 13.99 -1.37 -12.17
N TYR A 250 15.16 -1.84 -11.74
CA TYR A 250 15.26 -2.96 -10.80
C TYR A 250 14.58 -2.64 -9.47
N LEU A 251 14.81 -1.44 -8.93
CA LEU A 251 14.16 -0.98 -7.70
C LEU A 251 12.64 -0.87 -7.86
N ASP A 252 12.17 -0.33 -8.99
CA ASP A 252 10.74 -0.24 -9.30
C ASP A 252 10.08 -1.63 -9.46
N LEU A 253 10.82 -2.66 -9.89
CA LEU A 253 10.35 -4.05 -9.96
C LEU A 253 10.31 -4.73 -8.58
N LEU A 254 11.31 -4.46 -7.73
CA LEU A 254 11.36 -4.97 -6.35
C LEU A 254 10.27 -4.35 -5.47
N VAL A 255 9.96 -3.08 -5.70
CA VAL A 255 8.93 -2.33 -4.98
C VAL A 255 7.96 -1.74 -5.99
N PRO A 256 6.97 -2.53 -6.44
CA PRO A 256 5.95 -2.05 -7.36
C PRO A 256 5.24 -0.84 -6.74
N LYS A 257 5.19 0.27 -7.48
CA LYS A 257 4.42 1.44 -7.06
C LYS A 257 2.97 1.02 -6.98
N VAL A 258 2.40 1.08 -5.78
CA VAL A 258 0.96 0.91 -5.58
C VAL A 258 0.29 1.96 -6.46
N LYS A 259 -0.52 1.52 -7.43
CA LYS A 259 -1.39 2.44 -8.15
C LYS A 259 -2.34 3.00 -7.11
N GLU A 260 -2.11 4.25 -6.68
CA GLU A 260 -3.14 5.01 -5.99
C GLU A 260 -4.28 5.17 -6.99
N GLU A 261 -5.26 4.27 -6.93
CA GLU A 261 -6.57 4.52 -7.50
C GLU A 261 -7.01 5.87 -6.96
N SER A 262 -7.37 6.76 -7.88
CA SER A 262 -7.72 8.16 -7.62
C SER A 262 -8.70 8.26 -6.46
N VAL A 263 -8.20 8.54 -5.25
CA VAL A 263 -9.01 9.01 -4.14
C VAL A 263 -9.30 10.48 -4.44
N SER A 264 -10.33 10.67 -5.24
CA SER A 264 -11.07 11.92 -5.31
C SER A 264 -11.53 12.32 -3.90
N ASP A 265 -11.42 13.61 -3.62
CA ASP A 265 -12.19 14.36 -2.64
C ASP A 265 -11.88 14.15 -1.15
N PHE A 266 -10.67 14.53 -0.71
CA PHE A 266 -10.52 15.09 0.64
C PHE A 266 -9.61 16.31 0.65
N ALA A 267 -10.19 17.43 1.10
CA ALA A 267 -9.57 18.74 1.28
C ALA A 267 -8.54 18.75 2.44
N ASN A 268 -7.51 17.93 2.34
CA ASN A 268 -6.35 18.00 3.23
C ASN A 268 -5.20 18.68 2.49
N SER A 269 -4.81 19.85 3.00
CA SER A 269 -3.90 20.85 2.43
C SER A 269 -2.43 20.43 2.31
N THR A 270 -2.15 19.15 2.11
CA THR A 270 -0.80 18.64 1.87
C THR A 270 -0.85 17.50 0.86
N SER A 271 -1.04 17.84 -0.41
CA SER A 271 -0.80 16.89 -1.50
C SER A 271 0.67 16.43 -1.44
N SER A 272 0.91 15.12 -1.42
CA SER A 272 2.29 14.60 -1.39
C SER A 272 3.05 15.11 -2.62
N LEU A 273 4.35 15.44 -2.48
CA LEU A 273 5.16 15.91 -3.62
C LEU A 273 5.15 14.92 -4.79
N ASN A 274 4.97 13.63 -4.52
CA ASN A 274 4.84 12.58 -5.53
C ASN A 274 3.53 12.70 -6.32
N TYR A 275 2.41 12.95 -5.63
CA TYR A 275 1.13 13.20 -6.30
C TYR A 275 1.22 14.46 -7.16
N ILE A 276 1.76 15.56 -6.63
CA ILE A 276 1.90 16.82 -7.39
C ILE A 276 2.74 16.57 -8.66
N ARG A 277 3.84 15.82 -8.57
CA ARG A 277 4.68 15.50 -9.74
C ARG A 277 3.96 14.70 -10.83
N SER A 278 2.86 14.01 -10.52
CA SER A 278 2.06 13.29 -11.51
C SER A 278 1.11 14.18 -12.30
N LEU A 279 0.80 15.38 -11.79
CA LEU A 279 -0.14 16.31 -12.41
C LEU A 279 0.47 17.03 -13.63
N PRO A 280 -0.35 17.57 -14.56
CA PRO A 280 0.12 18.46 -15.61
C PRO A 280 0.82 19.71 -15.04
N LEU A 281 1.80 20.27 -15.75
CA LEU A 281 2.65 21.37 -15.25
C LEU A 281 1.86 22.57 -14.69
N LEU A 282 0.76 22.96 -15.35
CA LEU A 282 -0.09 24.05 -14.87
C LEU A 282 -0.69 23.74 -13.49
N ASP A 283 -1.18 22.52 -13.29
CA ASP A 283 -1.77 22.08 -12.02
C ASP A 283 -0.72 21.91 -10.92
N GLN A 284 0.50 21.50 -11.28
CA GLN A 284 1.64 21.53 -10.35
C GLN A 284 1.89 22.93 -9.83
N ILE A 285 2.08 23.89 -10.74
CA ILE A 285 2.37 25.29 -10.40
C ILE A 285 1.20 25.89 -9.62
N LYS A 286 -0.04 25.61 -10.03
CA LYS A 286 -1.27 26.03 -9.34
C LYS A 286 -1.31 25.54 -7.88
N THR A 287 -0.97 24.27 -7.65
CA THR A 287 -0.96 23.67 -6.31
C THR A 287 0.14 24.29 -5.45
N PHE A 288 1.37 24.38 -5.98
CA PHE A 288 2.48 25.03 -5.27
C PHE A 288 2.19 26.49 -4.91
N MET A 289 1.58 27.26 -5.82
CA MET A 289 1.24 28.65 -5.55
C MET A 289 0.15 28.80 -4.48
N LYS A 290 -0.84 27.90 -4.43
CA LYS A 290 -1.86 27.90 -3.36
C LYS A 290 -1.25 27.64 -1.99
N ASP A 291 -0.33 26.69 -1.91
CA ASP A 291 0.28 26.28 -0.65
C ASP A 291 1.32 27.32 -0.16
N ALA A 292 2.23 27.76 -1.05
CA ALA A 292 3.28 28.70 -0.70
C ALA A 292 2.78 30.14 -0.52
N LYS A 293 1.74 30.55 -1.27
CA LYS A 293 1.16 31.90 -1.36
C LYS A 293 2.09 32.99 -1.90
N VAL A 294 3.34 33.02 -1.44
CA VAL A 294 4.43 33.90 -1.87
C VAL A 294 5.69 33.05 -2.07
N ILE A 295 6.31 33.10 -3.26
CA ILE A 295 7.51 32.32 -3.58
C ILE A 295 8.44 33.08 -4.52
N SER A 296 9.75 32.89 -4.39
CA SER A 296 10.70 33.38 -5.40
C SER A 296 10.75 32.44 -6.61
N PHE A 297 11.10 32.96 -7.79
CA PHE A 297 11.22 32.11 -8.98
C PHE A 297 12.32 31.04 -8.82
N ALA A 298 13.41 31.36 -8.14
CA ALA A 298 14.48 30.41 -7.83
C ALA A 298 13.99 29.26 -6.93
N GLN A 299 13.19 29.57 -5.91
CA GLN A 299 12.57 28.57 -5.04
C GLN A 299 11.60 27.69 -5.82
N LEU A 300 10.72 28.27 -6.64
CA LEU A 300 9.79 27.50 -7.47
C LEU A 300 10.55 26.55 -8.42
N ARG A 301 11.65 27.00 -9.03
CA ARG A 301 12.49 26.17 -9.91
C ARG A 301 13.17 25.03 -9.17
N SER A 302 13.53 25.21 -7.89
CA SER A 302 14.14 24.16 -7.07
C SER A 302 13.18 23.03 -6.70
N ILE A 303 11.87 23.31 -6.67
CA ILE A 303 10.84 22.35 -6.28
C ILE A 303 10.32 21.56 -7.50
N LEU A 304 10.20 22.22 -8.65
CA LEU A 304 9.77 21.59 -9.91
C LEU A 304 10.85 20.65 -10.48
N SER A 305 10.42 19.66 -11.26
CA SER A 305 11.35 18.74 -11.94
C SER A 305 12.29 19.53 -12.88
N PRO A 306 13.59 19.20 -12.91
CA PRO A 306 14.59 19.94 -13.69
C PRO A 306 14.33 19.86 -15.21
N ASP A 307 13.65 18.81 -15.66
CA ASP A 307 13.33 18.55 -17.07
C ASP A 307 12.29 19.53 -17.66
N GLN A 308 11.61 20.32 -16.81
CA GLN A 308 10.59 21.26 -17.26
C GLN A 308 11.21 22.50 -17.91
N GLU A 309 10.65 22.93 -19.04
CA GLU A 309 11.13 24.09 -19.77
C GLU A 309 10.79 25.40 -19.04
N ILE A 310 11.78 26.29 -18.91
CA ILE A 310 11.65 27.58 -18.21
C ILE A 310 10.54 28.45 -18.84
N ALA A 311 10.45 28.49 -20.17
CA ALA A 311 9.43 29.26 -20.88
C ALA A 311 8.00 28.79 -20.55
N ALA A 312 7.79 27.47 -20.44
CA ALA A 312 6.51 26.89 -20.06
C ALA A 312 6.15 27.24 -18.61
N ILE A 313 7.11 27.14 -17.68
CA ILE A 313 6.91 27.54 -16.28
C ILE A 313 6.48 29.01 -16.20
N LEU A 314 7.20 29.91 -16.86
CA LEU A 314 6.90 31.35 -16.85
C LEU A 314 5.54 31.68 -17.48
N LYS A 315 5.15 30.96 -18.54
CA LYS A 315 3.83 31.12 -19.18
C LYS A 315 2.69 30.73 -18.24
N TYR A 316 2.81 29.59 -17.55
CA TYR A 316 1.77 29.12 -16.63
C TYR A 316 1.76 29.89 -15.31
N LEU A 317 2.94 30.30 -14.82
CA LEU A 317 3.06 31.10 -13.61
C LEU A 317 2.30 32.44 -13.73
N GLN A 318 2.40 33.12 -14.87
CA GLN A 318 1.64 34.35 -15.15
C GLN A 318 0.12 34.16 -15.18
N GLN A 319 -0.39 32.94 -15.33
CA GLN A 319 -1.84 32.65 -15.31
C GLN A 319 -2.37 32.46 -13.89
N VAL A 320 -1.51 32.05 -12.95
CA VAL A 320 -1.92 31.68 -11.58
C VAL A 320 -1.34 32.59 -10.50
N ALA A 321 -0.44 33.51 -10.88
CA ALA A 321 0.28 34.38 -9.96
C ALA A 321 0.61 35.73 -10.60
N VAL A 322 0.88 36.71 -9.74
CA VAL A 322 1.27 38.07 -10.09
C VAL A 322 2.61 38.43 -9.44
N LEU A 323 3.41 39.26 -10.10
CA LEU A 323 4.71 39.67 -9.59
C LEU A 323 4.55 40.88 -8.66
N VAL A 324 5.07 40.80 -7.43
CA VAL A 324 5.07 41.89 -6.44
C VAL A 324 6.45 41.97 -5.79
N GLN A 325 7.13 43.11 -5.91
CA GLN A 325 8.49 43.34 -5.36
C GLN A 325 9.52 42.24 -5.75
N GLY A 326 9.43 41.69 -6.95
CA GLY A 326 10.33 40.63 -7.45
C GLY A 326 9.96 39.21 -7.02
N ASN A 327 8.92 39.05 -6.19
CA ASN A 327 8.41 37.75 -5.77
C ASN A 327 7.07 37.42 -6.45
N TRP A 328 6.79 36.14 -6.66
CA TRP A 328 5.53 35.69 -7.23
C TRP A 328 4.52 35.44 -6.12
N VAL A 329 3.35 36.07 -6.24
CA VAL A 329 2.25 35.97 -5.30
C VAL A 329 1.06 35.34 -6.02
N VAL A 330 0.45 34.32 -5.41
CA VAL A 330 -0.70 33.61 -5.99
C VAL A 330 -1.84 34.59 -6.34
N SER A 331 -2.57 34.37 -7.43
CA SER A 331 -3.67 35.24 -7.82
C SER A 331 -4.86 35.12 -6.86
N SER A 332 -5.58 36.23 -6.66
CA SER A 332 -6.66 36.29 -5.67
C SER A 332 -7.82 35.37 -6.04
N GLU A 333 -8.14 35.26 -7.33
CA GLU A 333 -9.18 34.37 -7.87
C GLU A 333 -8.90 32.88 -7.61
N LEU A 334 -7.63 32.52 -7.41
CA LEU A 334 -7.24 31.14 -7.13
C LEU A 334 -7.49 30.74 -5.67
N LEU A 335 -7.34 31.70 -4.75
CA LEU A 335 -7.57 31.52 -3.32
C LEU A 335 -9.05 31.68 -2.96
N TYR A 336 -9.75 32.60 -3.64
CA TYR A 336 -11.17 32.87 -3.45
C TYR A 336 -11.90 32.66 -4.79
N PRO A 337 -12.27 31.40 -5.12
CA PRO A 337 -13.03 31.09 -6.33
C PRO A 337 -14.38 31.82 -6.35
N LYS A 338 -14.92 32.04 -7.55
CA LYS A 338 -16.26 32.61 -7.73
C LYS A 338 -17.28 31.78 -6.94
N ASP A 339 -18.30 32.47 -6.42
CA ASP A 339 -19.39 31.87 -5.62
C ASP A 339 -18.98 31.26 -4.27
N THR A 340 -17.77 31.55 -3.78
CA THR A 340 -17.33 31.21 -2.42
C THR A 340 -17.47 32.39 -1.45
N ILE A 341 -17.49 32.09 -0.16
CA ILE A 341 -17.57 33.06 0.93
C ILE A 341 -16.39 32.89 1.89
N SER A 342 -15.98 33.97 2.56
CA SER A 342 -14.88 33.93 3.54
C SER A 342 -15.21 33.06 4.75
N SER A 343 -14.16 32.52 5.38
CA SER A 343 -14.25 31.58 6.49
C SER A 343 -14.80 32.21 7.78
N TYR A 344 -14.55 33.50 7.99
CA TYR A 344 -14.90 34.17 9.25
C TYR A 344 -16.28 34.84 9.19
N ASN A 345 -16.49 35.74 8.22
CA ASN A 345 -17.69 36.59 8.17
C ASN A 345 -18.57 36.34 6.94
N GLY A 346 -18.30 35.29 6.15
CA GLY A 346 -19.12 34.94 5.00
C GLY A 346 -19.07 35.98 3.87
N ILE A 347 -17.95 36.67 3.70
CA ILE A 347 -17.79 37.74 2.72
C ILE A 347 -17.66 37.15 1.32
N PRO A 348 -18.41 37.65 0.32
CA PRO A 348 -18.28 37.20 -1.06
C PRO A 348 -16.83 37.26 -1.56
N ALA A 349 -16.41 36.21 -2.27
CA ALA A 349 -15.08 36.09 -2.85
C ALA A 349 -14.63 37.31 -3.67
N GLU A 350 -15.56 37.96 -4.39
CA GLU A 350 -15.24 39.16 -5.17
C GLU A 350 -14.73 40.32 -4.31
N LEU A 351 -15.28 40.51 -3.11
CA LEU A 351 -14.84 41.54 -2.18
C LEU A 351 -13.50 41.17 -1.53
N MET A 352 -13.31 39.88 -1.20
CA MET A 352 -12.01 39.38 -0.70
C MET A 352 -10.91 39.54 -1.75
N CYS A 353 -11.21 39.24 -3.02
CA CYS A 353 -10.30 39.45 -4.14
C CYS A 353 -9.93 40.92 -4.32
N ARG A 354 -10.91 41.83 -4.31
CA ARG A 354 -10.65 43.28 -4.42
C ARG A 354 -9.81 43.80 -3.26
N ALA A 355 -10.11 43.38 -2.04
CA ALA A 355 -9.35 43.76 -0.85
C ALA A 355 -7.91 43.27 -0.93
N ARG A 356 -7.71 41.99 -1.24
CA ARG A 356 -6.38 41.40 -1.39
C ARG A 356 -5.60 42.07 -2.52
N ASP A 357 -6.23 42.31 -3.66
CA ASP A 357 -5.59 42.98 -4.80
C ASP A 357 -5.18 44.42 -4.46
N TYR A 358 -5.95 45.13 -3.64
CA TYR A 358 -5.55 46.45 -3.14
C TYR A 358 -4.33 46.36 -2.22
N VAL A 359 -4.29 45.40 -1.30
CA VAL A 359 -3.11 45.16 -0.44
C VAL A 359 -1.87 44.86 -1.28
N LEU A 360 -1.99 43.98 -2.29
CA LEU A 360 -0.89 43.66 -3.19
C LEU A 360 -0.44 44.87 -4.01
N LEU A 361 -1.39 45.67 -4.51
CA LEU A 361 -1.10 46.93 -5.21
C LEU A 361 -0.35 47.90 -4.30
N SER A 362 -0.74 48.04 -3.03
CA SER A 362 -0.01 48.88 -2.07
C SER A 362 1.42 48.38 -1.84
N PHE A 363 1.65 47.07 -1.82
CA PHE A 363 3.01 46.51 -1.77
C PHE A 363 3.83 46.80 -3.04
N THR A 364 3.22 47.09 -4.20
CA THR A 364 3.99 47.55 -5.37
C THR A 364 4.56 48.95 -5.19
N GLU A 365 3.92 49.80 -4.38
CA GLU A 365 4.32 51.20 -4.15
C GLU A 365 5.19 51.37 -2.90
N HIS A 366 4.98 50.52 -1.90
CA HIS A 366 5.58 50.65 -0.57
C HIS A 366 6.15 49.33 -0.08
N GLU A 367 7.34 49.38 0.50
CA GLU A 367 7.98 48.20 1.12
C GLU A 367 7.23 47.73 2.37
N PHE A 368 6.76 48.69 3.17
CA PHE A 368 6.04 48.46 4.42
C PHE A 368 4.65 49.07 4.36
N LEU A 369 3.66 48.34 4.87
CA LEU A 369 2.28 48.79 4.98
C LEU A 369 1.83 48.88 6.44
N ASP A 370 1.09 49.94 6.77
CA ASP A 370 0.35 50.02 8.02
C ASP A 370 -1.04 49.42 7.82
N ARG A 371 -1.40 48.43 8.64
CA ARG A 371 -2.71 47.80 8.57
C ARG A 371 -3.85 48.78 8.85
N LYS A 372 -3.62 49.81 9.69
CA LYS A 372 -4.65 50.80 10.01
C LYS A 372 -5.01 51.66 8.79
N THR A 373 -4.01 52.08 8.01
CA THR A 373 -4.25 52.87 6.80
C THR A 373 -5.01 52.05 5.77
N ILE A 374 -4.60 50.80 5.54
CA ILE A 374 -5.29 49.87 4.64
C ILE A 374 -6.73 49.58 5.09
N SER A 375 -6.96 49.37 6.39
CA SER A 375 -8.29 49.10 6.94
C SER A 375 -9.26 50.27 6.78
N SER A 376 -8.76 51.52 6.80
CA SER A 376 -9.61 52.69 6.57
C SER A 376 -10.17 52.76 5.15
N VAL A 377 -9.49 52.10 4.20
CA VAL A 377 -9.82 52.11 2.78
C VAL A 377 -10.68 50.92 2.39
N ILE A 378 -10.30 49.70 2.81
CA ILE A 378 -10.86 48.45 2.30
C ILE A 378 -12.30 48.16 2.79
N LYS A 379 -12.81 48.85 3.84
CA LYS A 379 -14.17 48.66 4.39
C LYS A 379 -14.55 47.18 4.67
N LEU A 380 -13.59 46.29 4.91
CA LEU A 380 -13.82 44.91 5.35
C LEU A 380 -13.62 44.79 6.88
N PRO A 381 -14.23 43.78 7.53
CA PRO A 381 -13.96 43.46 8.92
C PRO A 381 -12.47 43.23 9.19
N PRO A 382 -12.01 43.54 10.41
CA PRO A 382 -10.59 43.45 10.75
C PRO A 382 -10.05 42.02 10.62
N ASP A 383 -10.85 40.99 10.88
CA ASP A 383 -10.42 39.58 10.84
C ASP A 383 -10.04 39.13 9.43
N GLU A 384 -10.76 39.61 8.41
CA GLU A 384 -10.49 39.30 6.99
C GLU A 384 -9.21 39.99 6.51
N ILE A 385 -9.02 41.25 6.93
CA ILE A 385 -7.79 41.99 6.64
C ILE A 385 -6.62 41.30 7.33
N ASN A 386 -6.81 40.85 8.58
CA ASN A 386 -5.82 40.06 9.31
C ASN A 386 -5.42 38.80 8.53
N GLU A 387 -6.41 38.02 8.08
CA GLU A 387 -6.18 36.80 7.30
C GLU A 387 -5.32 37.10 6.06
N ILE A 388 -5.67 38.13 5.29
CA ILE A 388 -4.92 38.55 4.10
C ILE A 388 -3.46 38.88 4.46
N PHE A 389 -3.22 39.67 5.52
CA PHE A 389 -1.86 40.03 5.94
C PHE A 389 -1.07 38.82 6.43
N THR A 390 -1.66 37.95 7.26
CA THR A 390 -0.98 36.75 7.77
C THR A 390 -0.58 35.79 6.65
N ASN A 391 -1.33 35.78 5.55
CA ASN A 391 -1.06 34.95 4.37
C ASN A 391 0.04 35.51 3.45
N LEU A 392 0.36 36.80 3.55
CA LEU A 392 1.24 37.51 2.61
C LEU A 392 2.49 38.11 3.25
N ALA A 393 2.40 38.49 4.52
CA ALA A 393 3.31 39.43 5.14
C ALA A 393 3.66 39.05 6.60
N ILE A 394 4.77 39.59 7.07
CA ILE A 394 5.25 39.50 8.46
C ILE A 394 5.30 40.91 9.04
N TYR A 395 4.90 41.06 10.30
CA TYR A 395 4.94 42.33 11.01
C TYR A 395 6.33 42.64 11.57
N GLU A 396 6.87 43.81 11.24
CA GLU A 396 8.11 44.33 11.80
C GLU A 396 7.81 45.51 12.73
N THR A 397 8.30 45.40 13.98
CA THR A 397 8.04 46.41 15.01
C THR A 397 8.50 47.80 14.55
N LYS A 398 7.63 48.80 14.73
CA LYS A 398 7.85 50.22 14.36
C LYS A 398 7.87 50.55 12.86
N LYS A 399 7.93 49.57 11.95
CA LYS A 399 7.91 49.81 10.49
C LYS A 399 6.58 49.44 9.84
N GLY A 400 5.92 48.37 10.29
CA GLY A 400 4.68 47.88 9.69
C GLY A 400 4.83 46.47 9.12
N TRP A 401 3.95 46.10 8.21
CA TRP A 401 3.93 44.79 7.54
C TRP A 401 4.77 44.83 6.28
N ARG A 402 5.67 43.86 6.11
CA ARG A 402 6.42 43.62 4.86
C ARG A 402 6.09 42.23 4.32
N LEU A 403 6.27 42.00 3.02
CA LEU A 403 6.10 40.66 2.45
C LEU A 403 6.95 39.61 3.18
N VAL A 404 6.43 38.38 3.25
CA VAL A 404 7.10 37.24 3.90
C VAL A 404 8.50 37.04 3.32
N ILE A 405 8.61 37.11 1.99
CA ILE A 405 9.89 37.09 1.27
C ILE A 405 10.34 38.54 1.01
N PRO A 406 11.58 38.92 1.35
CA PRO A 406 12.13 40.24 1.07
C PRO A 406 12.10 40.59 -0.42
N SER A 407 12.10 41.88 -0.73
CA SER A 407 12.16 42.35 -2.11
C SER A 407 13.47 41.91 -2.79
N THR A 408 13.38 41.45 -4.04
CA THR A 408 14.54 41.00 -4.82
C THR A 408 14.49 41.56 -6.24
N LYS A 409 15.66 41.77 -6.85
CA LYS A 409 15.76 42.21 -8.26
C LYS A 409 16.11 41.09 -9.22
N GLU A 410 16.46 39.91 -8.70
CA GLU A 410 16.93 38.75 -9.47
C GLU A 410 15.98 38.39 -10.62
N PHE A 411 14.67 38.33 -10.34
CA PHE A 411 13.68 38.00 -11.36
C PHE A 411 13.53 39.11 -12.41
N THR A 412 13.45 40.36 -11.97
CA THR A 412 13.27 41.53 -12.84
C THR A 412 14.45 41.73 -13.78
N GLU A 413 15.68 41.48 -13.29
CA GLU A 413 16.90 41.56 -14.09
C GLU A 413 17.02 40.38 -15.08
N SER A 414 16.60 39.18 -14.67
CA SER A 414 16.67 37.98 -15.51
C SER A 414 15.57 37.92 -16.59
N TYR A 415 14.39 38.48 -16.32
CA TYR A 415 13.21 38.41 -17.20
C TYR A 415 12.50 39.78 -17.35
N PRO A 416 13.17 40.78 -17.95
CA PRO A 416 12.68 42.16 -18.00
C PRO A 416 11.36 42.32 -18.77
N GLU A 417 11.16 41.55 -19.85
CA GLU A 417 9.90 41.61 -20.62
C GLU A 417 8.68 41.20 -19.80
N ILE A 418 8.82 40.15 -18.97
CA ILE A 418 7.73 39.67 -18.14
C ILE A 418 7.46 40.67 -17.02
N ALA A 419 8.51 41.21 -16.40
CA ALA A 419 8.37 42.25 -15.39
C ALA A 419 7.64 43.48 -15.95
N GLN A 420 7.97 43.92 -17.17
CA GLN A 420 7.28 45.04 -17.82
C GLN A 420 5.79 44.73 -18.07
N ARG A 421 5.44 43.52 -18.51
CA ARG A 421 4.03 43.12 -18.68
C ARG A 421 3.26 43.12 -17.35
N GLN A 422 3.90 42.68 -16.26
CA GLN A 422 3.31 42.71 -14.93
C GLN A 422 3.13 44.13 -14.41
N GLU A 423 4.06 45.05 -14.70
CA GLU A 423 3.93 46.47 -14.36
C GLU A 423 2.72 47.10 -15.06
N ILE A 424 2.55 46.86 -16.36
CA ILE A 424 1.39 47.33 -17.13
C ILE A 424 0.07 46.79 -16.54
N LEU A 425 0.07 45.52 -16.10
CA LEU A 425 -1.08 44.92 -15.41
C LEU A 425 -1.40 45.67 -14.11
N TRP A 426 -0.39 45.99 -13.31
CA TRP A 426 -0.57 46.75 -12.08
C TRP A 426 -1.00 48.20 -12.32
N GLU A 427 -0.48 48.87 -13.35
CA GLU A 427 -0.95 50.20 -13.76
C GLU A 427 -2.43 50.20 -14.15
N ALA A 428 -2.86 49.20 -14.91
CA ALA A 428 -4.27 49.03 -15.26
C ALA A 428 -5.15 48.81 -14.02
N LYS A 429 -4.72 47.94 -13.08
CA LYS A 429 -5.40 47.75 -11.79
C LYS A 429 -5.45 49.05 -10.98
N ARG A 430 -4.35 49.80 -10.93
CA ARG A 430 -4.26 51.09 -10.23
C ARG A 430 -5.26 52.11 -10.76
N LYS A 431 -5.37 52.20 -12.09
CA LYS A 431 -6.38 53.05 -12.75
C LYS A 431 -7.81 52.62 -12.37
N HIS A 432 -8.09 51.32 -12.44
CA HIS A 432 -9.41 50.78 -12.08
C HIS A 432 -9.79 51.06 -10.61
N PHE A 433 -8.86 50.90 -9.67
CA PHE A 433 -9.11 51.23 -8.26
C PHE A 433 -9.36 52.72 -8.03
N ARG A 434 -8.63 53.61 -8.73
CA ARG A 434 -8.86 55.06 -8.63
C ARG A 434 -10.26 55.46 -9.12
N GLU A 435 -10.66 54.96 -10.30
CA GLU A 435 -12.00 55.21 -10.85
C GLU A 435 -13.10 54.68 -9.91
N ALA A 436 -12.93 53.48 -9.36
CA ALA A 436 -13.88 52.91 -8.40
C ALA A 436 -14.00 53.73 -7.10
N MET A 437 -12.91 54.34 -6.63
CA MET A 437 -12.91 55.23 -5.46
C MET A 437 -13.53 56.60 -5.75
N GLU A 438 -13.30 57.18 -6.93
CA GLU A 438 -13.90 58.45 -7.34
C GLU A 438 -15.43 58.36 -7.46
N VAL A 439 -15.94 57.24 -7.99
CA VAL A 439 -17.38 56.97 -8.06
C VAL A 439 -18.00 56.82 -6.67
N HIS A 440 -17.27 56.24 -5.73
CA HIS A 440 -17.76 56.02 -4.36
C HIS A 440 -17.72 57.28 -3.48
N ASN A 441 -16.93 58.29 -3.86
CA ASN A 441 -16.83 59.58 -3.17
C ASN A 441 -17.83 60.65 -3.67
N GLN A 442 -18.59 60.38 -4.74
CA GLN A 442 -19.69 61.25 -5.16
C GLN A 442 -20.92 61.03 -4.28
N ILE A 443 -21.11 61.91 -3.29
CA ILE A 443 -22.33 62.03 -2.50
C ILE A 443 -23.50 62.35 -3.45
N PRO A 444 -24.67 61.67 -3.39
CA PRO A 444 -25.83 62.10 -4.14
C PRO A 444 -26.27 63.47 -3.60
N GLN A 445 -26.07 64.53 -4.40
CA GLN A 445 -26.61 65.85 -4.11
C GLN A 445 -28.12 65.74 -3.92
N ARG A 446 -28.59 66.03 -2.69
CA ARG A 446 -30.00 66.27 -2.39
C ARG A 446 -30.52 67.35 -3.34
N GLN A 447 -31.25 66.96 -4.38
CA GLN A 447 -32.04 67.89 -5.18
C GLN A 447 -33.15 68.48 -4.31
N ARG A 448 -32.94 69.74 -3.93
CA ARG A 448 -33.91 70.61 -3.29
C ARG A 448 -35.04 70.85 -4.28
N ARG A 449 -36.20 70.20 -4.09
CA ARG A 449 -37.41 70.45 -4.91
C ARG A 449 -37.80 71.93 -4.80
N LYS A 450 -37.53 72.70 -5.85
CA LYS A 450 -38.12 74.02 -6.08
C LYS A 450 -39.48 73.80 -6.75
N SER A 451 -40.54 74.16 -6.04
CA SER A 451 -41.89 74.24 -6.59
C SER A 451 -41.98 75.42 -7.56
N ASN A 452 -42.34 75.19 -8.81
CA ASN A 452 -42.91 76.20 -9.70
C ASN A 452 -44.30 75.74 -10.14
N ARG A 453 -45.22 76.70 -10.09
CA ARG A 453 -46.67 76.61 -10.22
C ARG A 453 -47.05 77.32 -11.52
N GLU A 454 -47.77 76.64 -12.41
CA GLU A 454 -48.61 77.15 -13.51
C GLU A 454 -49.64 76.01 -13.76
N SER A 455 -50.94 76.10 -13.42
CA SER A 455 -52.07 76.83 -14.04
C SER A 455 -52.30 76.41 -15.52
N VAL A 456 -53.42 75.89 -16.06
CA VAL A 456 -54.84 75.62 -15.68
C VAL A 456 -55.44 74.69 -16.79
N GLY A 457 -56.49 73.92 -16.48
CA GLY A 457 -57.48 73.36 -17.44
C GLY A 457 -57.94 71.93 -17.09
N SER A 458 -58.99 71.75 -16.27
CA SER A 458 -60.40 71.42 -16.65
C SER A 458 -60.50 70.07 -17.38
N GLU A 459 -61.26 69.03 -16.99
CA GLU A 459 -62.67 68.98 -16.53
C GLU A 459 -62.99 67.67 -15.77
N ASN A 460 -64.07 67.74 -14.99
CA ASN A 460 -65.03 66.71 -14.56
C ASN A 460 -64.60 65.61 -13.57
N GLU A 461 -65.08 65.70 -12.33
CA GLU A 461 -66.31 65.04 -11.79
C GLU A 461 -65.92 63.68 -11.18
N GLU A 462 -66.30 63.25 -9.98
CA GLU A 462 -67.24 63.73 -8.99
C GLU A 462 -66.98 62.92 -7.69
N ARG A 463 -67.34 63.52 -6.54
CA ARG A 463 -67.85 62.89 -5.30
C ARG A 463 -66.87 62.06 -4.45
N ASN A 464 -66.43 62.61 -3.32
CA ASN A 464 -67.06 62.57 -1.97
C ASN A 464 -66.95 61.18 -1.31
N VAL A 465 -66.65 60.97 -0.02
CA VAL A 465 -66.39 61.78 1.18
C VAL A 465 -65.95 60.77 2.25
N GLY A 466 -65.11 61.17 3.21
CA GLY A 466 -65.07 60.54 4.55
C GLY A 466 -63.65 60.38 5.10
N ARG A 467 -63.07 61.41 5.71
CA ARG A 467 -63.00 61.61 7.17
C ARG A 467 -62.48 60.39 7.95
N GLY A 468 -61.36 60.55 8.66
CA GLY A 468 -61.11 59.70 9.84
C GLY A 468 -59.66 59.58 10.34
N ARG A 469 -59.27 60.58 11.12
CA ARG A 469 -58.18 60.62 12.14
C ARG A 469 -57.83 59.30 12.88
N LYS A 470 -56.55 59.27 13.34
CA LYS A 470 -56.00 58.67 14.59
C LYS A 470 -55.84 57.13 14.58
N VAL A 471 -54.94 56.46 15.32
CA VAL A 471 -53.81 56.72 16.24
C VAL A 471 -53.16 55.34 16.53
N LEU A 472 -51.86 55.37 16.83
CA LEU A 472 -51.02 54.44 17.62
C LEU A 472 -51.55 53.10 18.16
N ARG A 473 -50.62 52.14 18.10
CA ARG A 473 -50.15 51.14 19.10
C ARG A 473 -50.94 49.85 19.35
N ASP A 474 -50.15 48.77 19.22
CA ASP A 474 -49.94 47.63 20.13
C ASP A 474 -51.13 46.96 20.82
N SER A 475 -51.16 45.64 20.63
CA SER A 475 -51.56 44.63 21.62
C SER A 475 -50.96 43.29 21.17
N SER A 476 -50.04 42.68 21.93
CA SER A 476 -50.26 41.75 23.08
C SER A 476 -50.86 40.40 22.62
N MET A 477 -50.11 39.29 22.71
CA MET A 477 -49.89 38.36 23.86
C MET A 477 -50.87 37.16 23.87
N SER A 478 -50.38 36.04 24.41
CA SER A 478 -51.05 34.77 24.78
C SER A 478 -51.43 33.79 23.65
N ASP A 479 -51.35 32.46 23.78
CA ASP A 479 -50.89 31.55 24.86
C ASP A 479 -50.83 30.09 24.32
N ASN A 480 -50.11 29.24 25.07
CA ASN A 480 -50.30 27.80 25.33
C ASN A 480 -49.75 26.67 24.43
N ASP A 481 -48.73 25.99 24.99
CA ASP A 481 -48.65 24.58 25.44
C ASP A 481 -49.09 23.40 24.53
N SER A 482 -48.14 22.48 24.26
CA SER A 482 -48.09 21.13 24.90
C SER A 482 -47.05 20.13 24.29
N VAL A 483 -46.10 19.73 25.14
CA VAL A 483 -45.53 18.37 25.46
C VAL A 483 -45.36 17.26 24.38
N MET A 484 -44.13 16.75 24.18
CA MET A 484 -43.67 15.37 24.53
C MET A 484 -42.21 15.01 24.08
N GLU A 485 -41.42 14.56 25.08
CA GLU A 485 -40.24 13.65 25.15
C GLU A 485 -38.95 13.76 24.29
N PRO A 486 -37.76 13.59 24.92
CA PRO A 486 -36.54 13.09 24.30
C PRO A 486 -36.13 11.69 24.81
N VAL A 487 -35.80 10.79 23.88
CA VAL A 487 -35.35 9.41 24.15
C VAL A 487 -33.91 9.37 24.68
N LYS A 488 -33.74 8.66 25.81
CA LYS A 488 -32.48 8.45 26.54
C LYS A 488 -31.58 7.37 25.94
N HIS A 489 -30.28 7.59 26.12
CA HIS A 489 -29.18 6.63 25.96
C HIS A 489 -29.35 5.36 26.81
N LYS A 490 -29.01 4.20 26.23
CA LYS A 490 -28.84 2.93 26.95
C LYS A 490 -27.39 2.46 26.82
N LYS A 491 -26.66 2.50 27.94
CA LYS A 491 -25.39 1.81 28.18
C LYS A 491 -25.65 0.31 28.28
N THR A 492 -24.83 -0.51 27.64
CA THR A 492 -24.71 -1.95 27.90
C THR A 492 -23.37 -2.23 28.56
N ILE A 493 -23.43 -2.88 29.72
CA ILE A 493 -22.32 -3.31 30.57
C ILE A 493 -22.38 -4.85 30.65
N ARG A 494 -21.18 -5.47 30.70
CA ARG A 494 -20.83 -6.86 31.11
C ARG A 494 -21.06 -7.99 30.08
N SER A 495 -20.22 -9.03 29.99
CA SER A 495 -19.34 -9.64 31.01
C SER A 495 -18.13 -10.39 30.42
N ARG A 496 -16.98 -10.26 31.10
CA ARG A 496 -15.85 -11.22 31.08
C ARG A 496 -16.29 -12.57 31.66
N LYS A 497 -15.87 -13.67 31.04
CA LYS A 497 -15.67 -14.96 31.72
C LYS A 497 -14.22 -15.40 31.50
N VAL A 498 -13.54 -15.57 32.62
CA VAL A 498 -12.29 -16.32 32.79
C VAL A 498 -12.71 -17.71 33.25
N SER A 499 -12.04 -18.74 32.73
CA SER A 499 -11.98 -20.06 33.36
C SER A 499 -10.69 -20.74 32.93
N GLU A 500 -9.72 -20.71 33.83
CA GLU A 500 -8.68 -21.74 33.99
C GLU A 500 -9.36 -23.03 34.46
N THR A 501 -9.00 -24.21 33.93
CA THR A 501 -8.30 -25.28 34.66
C THR A 501 -8.16 -26.55 33.81
N THR A 502 -7.00 -27.20 34.00
CA THR A 502 -6.52 -28.53 33.56
C THR A 502 -5.88 -28.63 32.17
#